data_AF-A0A9C9ELY3-F1
#
_entry.id   AF-A0A9C9ELY3-F1
#
_cell.length_a   1.000
_cell.length_b   1.000
_cell.length_c   1.000
_cell.angle_alpha   90.00
_cell.angle_beta   90.00
_cell.angle_gamma   90.00
#
_symmetry.space_group_name_H-M   'P 1'
#
loop_
_entity.id
_entity.type
_entity.pdbx_description
1 polymer ?
#
loop_
_entity_poly.entity_id
_entity_poly.type
_entity_poly.pdbx_seq_one_letter_code
_entity_poly.pdbx_strand_id
1 'polypeptide(L)'
;MPINDRWRKLIPEQIQNAPDFPGVFEFTDILQESILYIGRTESLAQTIQEIFEKKPPEFAMVSFFRFHATNDYENEYKQLLAEYQEKYNNTPPINNRLAQN
;
A
#
# COMPACT_ATOMS: atom_id res chain seq x y z
N MET A 1 -4.12 12.88 -4.66
CA MET A 1 -3.51 12.51 -5.97
C MET A 1 -3.28 11.01 -5.95
N PRO A 2 -3.68 10.25 -6.98
CA PRO A 2 -3.32 8.84 -7.05
C PRO A 2 -1.79 8.71 -7.09
N ILE A 3 -1.25 7.65 -6.46
CA ILE A 3 0.17 7.30 -6.61
C ILE A 3 0.41 7.00 -8.09
N ASN A 4 0.93 7.97 -8.84
CA ASN A 4 1.22 7.84 -10.27
C ASN A 4 2.54 7.07 -10.53
N ASP A 5 2.92 6.18 -9.62
CA ASP A 5 4.06 5.28 -9.81
C ASP A 5 3.59 3.95 -10.42
N ARG A 6 4.51 3.26 -11.10
CA ARG A 6 4.25 1.95 -11.71
C ARG A 6 4.05 0.89 -10.63
N TRP A 7 3.13 -0.03 -10.87
CA TRP A 7 3.01 -1.24 -10.06
C TRP A 7 4.29 -2.07 -10.15
N ARG A 8 4.86 -2.36 -8.98
CA ARG A 8 6.04 -3.21 -8.78
C ARG A 8 5.59 -4.54 -8.22
N LYS A 9 6.21 -5.64 -8.66
CA LYS A 9 5.94 -6.97 -8.08
C LYS A 9 6.38 -6.97 -6.61
N LEU A 10 5.59 -7.54 -5.72
CA LEU A 10 5.97 -7.76 -4.33
C LEU A 10 6.97 -8.92 -4.22
N ILE A 11 8.21 -8.65 -4.63
CA ILE A 11 9.34 -9.59 -4.65
C ILE A 11 10.59 -8.93 -4.08
N PRO A 12 11.54 -9.69 -3.50
CA PRO A 12 12.70 -9.13 -2.79
C PRO A 12 13.48 -8.08 -3.59
N GLU A 13 13.73 -8.34 -4.88
CA GLU A 13 14.48 -7.41 -5.74
C GLU A 13 13.80 -6.03 -5.86
N GLN A 14 12.48 -5.98 -5.93
CA GLN A 14 11.76 -4.71 -6.05
C GLN A 14 11.64 -4.00 -4.70
N ILE A 15 11.56 -4.76 -3.61
CA ILE A 15 11.49 -4.24 -2.24
C ILE A 15 12.82 -3.60 -1.85
N GLN A 16 13.95 -4.24 -2.18
CA GLN A 16 15.29 -3.69 -1.96
C GLN A 16 15.54 -2.35 -2.68
N ASN A 17 14.80 -2.08 -3.74
CA ASN A 17 14.86 -0.82 -4.49
C ASN A 17 13.82 0.21 -4.00
N ALA A 18 13.01 -0.09 -2.98
CA ALA A 18 12.17 0.90 -2.33
C ALA A 18 13.04 1.83 -1.46
N PRO A 19 12.72 3.13 -1.38
CA PRO A 19 13.48 4.06 -0.56
C PRO A 19 13.22 3.78 0.92
N ASP A 20 14.26 3.91 1.73
CA ASP A 20 14.12 4.03 3.18
C ASP A 20 13.71 5.45 3.54
N PHE A 21 12.46 5.80 3.21
CA PHE A 21 11.91 7.14 3.32
C PHE A 21 10.43 7.09 3.69
N PRO A 22 9.89 8.10 4.41
CA PRO A 22 8.47 8.17 4.72
C PRO A 22 7.60 8.23 3.47
N GLY A 23 6.39 7.71 3.54
CA GLY A 23 5.51 7.73 2.40
C GLY A 23 4.22 6.95 2.56
N VAL A 24 3.47 6.95 1.47
CA VAL A 24 2.24 6.17 1.31
C VAL A 24 2.47 5.06 0.29
N PHE A 25 1.76 3.96 0.46
CA PHE A 25 1.84 2.83 -0.46
C PHE A 25 0.48 2.19 -0.66
N GLU A 26 0.35 1.50 -1.77
CA GLU A 26 -0.84 0.74 -2.10
C GLU A 26 -0.45 -0.67 -2.48
N PHE A 27 -1.34 -1.61 -2.17
CA PHE A 27 -1.24 -3.00 -2.61
C PHE A 27 -2.41 -3.39 -3.50
N THR A 28 -2.14 -4.30 -4.43
CA THR A 28 -3.15 -4.88 -5.32
C THR A 28 -2.87 -6.36 -5.57
N ASP A 29 -3.86 -7.04 -6.15
CA ASP A 29 -3.78 -8.45 -6.52
C ASP A 29 -2.99 -8.66 -7.83
N ILE A 30 -2.96 -9.90 -8.30
CA ILE A 30 -2.25 -10.28 -9.52
C ILE A 30 -2.82 -9.62 -10.79
N LEU A 31 -4.10 -9.23 -10.78
CA LEU A 31 -4.79 -8.61 -11.92
C LEU A 31 -4.62 -7.08 -11.93
N GLN A 32 -4.20 -6.49 -10.81
CA GLN A 32 -4.03 -5.05 -10.62
C GLN A 32 -5.34 -4.24 -10.82
N GLU A 33 -6.50 -4.89 -10.67
CA GLU A 33 -7.80 -4.29 -10.96
C GLU A 33 -8.37 -3.49 -9.78
N SER A 34 -8.00 -3.85 -8.55
CA SER A 34 -8.51 -3.23 -7.32
C SER A 34 -7.42 -3.02 -6.28
N ILE A 35 -7.44 -1.85 -5.64
CA ILE A 35 -6.56 -1.58 -4.50
C ILE A 35 -7.09 -2.39 -3.31
N LEU A 36 -6.25 -3.27 -2.79
CA LEU A 36 -6.58 -4.12 -1.64
C LEU A 36 -6.28 -3.43 -0.32
N TYR A 37 -5.24 -2.59 -0.31
CA TYR A 37 -4.76 -1.88 0.88
C TYR A 37 -4.15 -0.54 0.49
N ILE A 38 -4.41 0.48 1.29
CA ILE A 38 -3.69 1.76 1.30
C ILE A 38 -3.01 1.84 2.65
N GLY A 39 -1.71 2.12 2.65
CA GLY A 39 -0.88 2.19 3.85
C GLY A 39 -0.03 3.46 3.87
N ARG A 40 0.55 3.72 5.04
CA ARG A 40 1.51 4.80 5.26
C ARG A 40 2.61 4.32 6.19
N THR A 41 3.79 4.91 6.08
CA THR A 41 4.95 4.49 6.88
C THR A 41 6.01 5.59 6.94
N GLU A 42 6.86 5.53 7.96
CA GLU A 42 8.09 6.31 8.08
C GLU A 42 9.25 5.70 7.27
N SER A 43 9.13 4.44 6.86
CA SER A 43 10.10 3.75 5.99
C SER A 43 9.39 2.78 5.05
N LEU A 44 9.33 3.14 3.77
CA LEU A 44 8.74 2.31 2.72
C LEU A 44 9.47 0.96 2.59
N ALA A 45 10.80 0.98 2.52
CA ALA A 45 11.61 -0.23 2.42
C ALA A 45 11.36 -1.18 3.60
N GLN A 46 11.44 -0.67 4.83
CA GLN A 46 11.31 -1.50 6.03
C GLN A 46 9.89 -2.10 6.15
N THR A 47 8.85 -1.29 5.96
CA THR A 47 7.46 -1.76 6.09
C THR A 47 7.09 -2.78 5.03
N ILE A 48 7.46 -2.55 3.76
CA ILE A 48 7.13 -3.49 2.69
C ILE A 48 7.91 -4.79 2.87
N GLN A 49 9.17 -4.72 3.30
CA GLN A 49 9.98 -5.91 3.63
C GLN A 49 9.35 -6.70 4.77
N GLU A 50 8.92 -6.03 5.85
CA GLU A 50 8.30 -6.69 7.01
C GLU A 50 7.00 -7.42 6.62
N ILE A 51 6.15 -6.80 5.80
CA ILE A 51 4.92 -7.42 5.30
C ILE A 51 5.24 -8.63 4.41
N PHE A 52 6.25 -8.51 3.55
CA PHE A 52 6.69 -9.61 2.70
C PHE A 52 7.28 -10.79 3.48
N GLU A 53 8.01 -10.53 4.55
CA GLU A 53 8.61 -11.57 5.39
C GLU A 53 7.59 -12.24 6.31
N LYS A 54 6.78 -11.45 7.00
CA LYS A 54 5.77 -11.96 7.94
C LYS A 54 4.59 -12.62 7.22
N LYS A 55 4.31 -12.20 5.98
CA LYS A 55 3.16 -12.63 5.16
C LYS A 55 1.87 -12.76 5.99
N PRO A 56 1.39 -11.67 6.60
CA PRO A 56 0.18 -11.75 7.40
C PRO A 56 -0.99 -12.25 6.53
N PRO A 57 -1.91 -13.09 7.06
CA PRO A 57 -2.97 -13.71 6.28
C PRO A 57 -3.83 -12.70 5.49
N GLU A 58 -3.96 -11.48 6.00
CA GLU A 58 -4.74 -10.41 5.36
C GLU A 58 -4.18 -10.03 3.99
N PHE A 59 -2.86 -10.15 3.81
CA PHE A 59 -2.10 -9.80 2.62
C PHE A 59 -1.86 -10.99 1.69
N ALA A 60 -2.46 -12.16 1.93
CA ALA A 60 -2.22 -13.38 1.15
C ALA A 60 -2.49 -13.23 -0.36
N MET A 61 -3.39 -12.32 -0.75
CA MET A 61 -3.72 -12.06 -2.16
C MET A 61 -2.89 -10.94 -2.79
N VAL A 62 -2.05 -10.24 -2.02
CA VAL A 62 -1.24 -9.14 -2.53
C VAL A 62 -0.12 -9.67 -3.41
N SER A 63 -0.03 -9.14 -4.63
CA SER A 63 1.01 -9.51 -5.60
C SER A 63 1.83 -8.31 -6.07
N PHE A 64 1.28 -7.11 -5.99
CA PHE A 64 1.93 -5.89 -6.44
C PHE A 64 1.78 -4.76 -5.44
N PHE A 65 2.73 -3.84 -5.50
CA PHE A 65 2.75 -2.63 -4.70
C PHE A 65 3.19 -1.43 -5.51
N ARG A 66 2.77 -0.25 -5.10
CA ARG A 66 3.32 1.04 -5.56
C ARG A 66 3.41 1.97 -4.37
N PHE A 67 4.25 2.99 -4.47
CA PHE A 67 4.44 3.92 -3.36
C PHE A 67 4.69 5.34 -3.85
N HIS A 68 4.48 6.28 -2.93
CA HIS A 68 4.87 7.67 -3.07
C HIS A 68 5.63 8.10 -1.82
N ALA A 69 6.90 8.45 -2.00
CA ALA A 69 7.76 8.93 -0.93
C ALA A 69 7.46 10.41 -0.65
N THR A 70 7.10 10.74 0.60
CA THR A 70 6.64 12.07 1.00
C THR A 70 6.81 12.26 2.50
N ASN A 71 7.13 13.48 2.94
CA ASN A 71 7.14 13.84 4.37
C ASN A 71 5.73 14.13 4.91
N ASP A 72 4.73 14.33 4.04
CA ASP A 72 3.33 14.59 4.42
C ASP A 72 2.46 13.32 4.30
N TYR A 73 3.06 12.15 4.54
CA TYR A 73 2.42 10.83 4.37
C TYR A 73 1.13 10.67 5.17
N GLU A 74 1.00 11.37 6.31
CA GLU A 74 -0.23 11.37 7.12
C GLU A 74 -1.43 12.00 6.40
N ASN A 75 -1.22 13.16 5.77
CA ASN A 75 -2.24 13.86 5.03
C ASN A 75 -2.54 13.15 3.70
N GLU A 76 -1.50 12.75 2.97
CA GLU A 76 -1.65 12.03 1.71
C GLU A 76 -2.39 10.70 1.89
N TYR A 77 -2.13 9.97 2.99
CA TYR A 77 -2.87 8.77 3.31
C TYR A 77 -4.38 9.02 3.48
N LYS A 78 -4.75 10.09 4.20
CA LYS A 78 -6.16 10.47 4.40
C LYS A 78 -6.81 10.84 3.07
N GLN A 79 -6.08 11.56 2.21
CA GLN A 79 -6.56 11.93 0.88
C GLN A 79 -6.77 10.69 0.01
N LEU A 80 -5.82 9.76 -0.04
CA LEU A 80 -5.94 8.52 -0.81
C LEU A 80 -7.14 7.67 -0.35
N LEU A 81 -7.35 7.55 0.96
CA LEU A 81 -8.53 6.87 1.50
C LEU A 81 -9.84 7.58 1.13
N ALA A 82 -9.89 8.90 1.22
CA ALA A 82 -11.06 9.68 0.86
C ALA A 82 -11.40 9.55 -0.64
N GLU A 83 -10.39 9.65 -1.51
CA GLU A 83 -10.53 9.46 -2.97
C GLU A 83 -11.01 8.04 -3.30
N TYR A 84 -10.47 7.01 -2.62
CA TYR A 84 -10.93 5.65 -2.78
C TYR A 84 -12.39 5.50 -2.35
N GLN A 85 -12.75 6.07 -1.20
CA GLN A 85 -14.12 6.02 -0.68
C GLN A 85 -15.11 6.76 -1.59
N GLU A 86 -14.74 7.92 -2.14
CA GLU A 86 -15.57 8.65 -3.10
C GLU A 86 -15.80 7.84 -4.38
N LYS A 87 -14.76 7.19 -4.89
CA LYS A 87 -14.82 6.43 -6.15
C LYS A 87 -15.57 5.11 -6.04
N TYR A 88 -15.40 4.38 -4.93
CA TYR A 88 -15.89 3.01 -4.77
C TYR A 88 -17.00 2.88 -3.72
N ASN A 89 -17.37 3.97 -3.05
CA ASN A 89 -18.32 4.00 -1.93
C ASN A 89 -17.99 2.97 -0.83
N ASN A 90 -16.70 2.69 -0.62
CA ASN A 90 -16.21 1.67 0.31
C ASN A 90 -14.75 1.95 0.71
N THR A 91 -14.24 1.23 1.70
CA THR A 91 -12.82 1.23 2.10
C THR A 91 -12.10 0.04 1.45
N PRO A 92 -10.76 0.09 1.23
CA PRO A 92 -10.06 -1.07 0.72
C PRO A 92 -10.24 -2.29 1.66
N PRO A 93 -10.36 -3.51 1.11
CA PRO A 93 -10.80 -4.68 1.86
C PRO A 93 -9.84 -5.10 2.98
N ILE A 94 -8.54 -4.83 2.86
CA ILE A 94 -7.57 -5.10 3.92
C ILE A 94 -7.64 -4.02 5.00
N ASN A 95 -7.78 -2.73 4.63
CA ASN A 95 -7.97 -1.65 5.61
C ASN A 95 -9.21 -1.90 6.49
N ASN A 96 -10.31 -2.33 5.88
CA ASN A 96 -11.54 -2.66 6.62
C ASN A 96 -11.34 -3.85 7.57
N ARG A 97 -10.66 -4.91 7.13
CA ARG A 97 -10.34 -6.08 7.98
C ARG A 97 -9.46 -5.71 9.17
N LEU A 98 -8.46 -4.85 8.97
CA LEU A 98 -7.55 -4.42 10.04
C LEU A 98 -8.22 -3.46 11.03
N ALA A 99 -9.24 -2.70 10.62
CA ALA A 99 -9.99 -1.81 11.51
C ALA A 99 -10.96 -2.55 12.47
N GLN A 100 -11.26 -3.82 12.17
CA GLN A 100 -12.19 -4.65 12.95
C GLN A 100 -11.48 -5.56 13.97
N ASN A 101 -10.15 -5.62 13.95
CA ASN A 101 -9.30 -6.38 14.86
C ASN A 101 -8.55 -5.44 15.82
#